data_AF-A0A1S3S2K2-F1
#
_entry.id   AF-A0A1S3S2K2-F1
#
_cell.length_a   1.000
_cell.length_b   1.000
_cell.length_c   1.000
_cell.angle_alpha   90.00
_cell.angle_beta   90.00
_cell.angle_gamma   90.00
#
_symmetry.space_group_name_H-M   'P 1'
#
loop_
_entity.id
_entity.type
_entity.pdbx_description
1 polymer ?
#
loop_
_entity_poly.entity_id
_entity_poly.type
_entity_poly.pdbx_seq_one_letter_code
_entity_poly.pdbx_strand_id
1 'polypeptide(L)'
;MEEVDVEPTTTPIPGFDSNKKHLGFVWGPGDILVYETIYKASGGSAGGCPFVHEVRKDEDIYSPILRKLFNESHHIFVGLQRIRDDLPSKNKKPQFVSISKNYRSVIRACMEELQQVAVSTQDAALATQYGNQVSILLAVELIWNLCEVLFIDAAPAGSLVLHLLDWVRLHKADVDEKAREVLASESPAEHQAYWDVVRTHTPLSCLSLPF
;
A
#
# COMPACT_ATOMS: atom_id res chain seq x y z
N MET A 1 19.51 -8.79 1.01
CA MET A 1 18.38 -7.92 1.38
C MET A 1 19.02 -6.61 1.75
N GLU A 2 19.20 -5.76 0.76
CA GLU A 2 19.81 -4.44 0.92
C GLU A 2 18.70 -3.59 1.52
N GLU A 3 18.84 -3.21 2.80
CA GLU A 3 17.93 -2.26 3.43
C GLU A 3 18.03 -0.98 2.63
N VAL A 4 16.96 -0.63 1.91
CA VAL A 4 16.83 0.68 1.30
C VAL A 4 16.80 1.65 2.48
N ASP A 5 17.91 2.35 2.66
CA ASP A 5 18.12 3.40 3.66
C ASP A 5 17.21 4.58 3.27
N VAL A 6 15.91 4.41 3.48
CA VAL A 6 14.91 5.47 3.26
C VAL A 6 15.17 6.48 4.35
N GLU A 7 15.69 7.65 3.97
CA GLU A 7 15.84 8.78 4.88
C GLU A 7 14.52 8.95 5.67
N PRO A 8 14.58 8.93 7.01
CA PRO A 8 13.37 8.99 7.81
C PRO A 8 12.63 10.29 7.51
N THR A 9 11.35 10.18 7.13
CA THR A 9 10.50 11.34 6.88
C THR A 9 10.54 12.28 8.07
N THR A 10 11.10 13.47 7.88
CA THR A 10 11.22 14.47 8.95
C THR A 10 9.93 15.27 9.05
N THR A 11 9.23 15.14 10.18
CA THR A 11 8.04 15.96 10.46
C THR A 11 8.45 17.20 11.28
N PRO A 12 8.29 18.43 10.75
CA PRO A 12 8.62 19.63 11.51
C PRO A 12 7.62 19.81 12.67
N ILE A 13 8.14 20.02 13.88
CA ILE A 13 7.31 20.33 15.05
C ILE A 13 6.98 21.83 15.04
N PRO A 14 5.70 22.24 14.94
CA PRO A 14 5.33 23.65 14.84
C PRO A 14 5.78 24.45 16.07
N GLY A 15 6.46 25.58 15.84
CA GLY A 15 6.84 26.52 16.90
C GLY A 15 8.15 26.24 17.64
N PHE A 16 8.88 25.16 17.27
CA PHE A 16 10.17 24.82 17.88
C PHE A 16 11.35 25.58 17.22
N ASP A 17 12.09 26.38 18.00
CA ASP A 17 13.35 27.02 17.59
C ASP A 17 14.54 26.16 18.07
N SER A 18 15.09 25.35 17.16
CA SER A 18 16.19 24.41 17.43
C SER A 18 17.48 25.08 17.93
N ASN A 19 17.63 26.39 17.75
CA ASN A 19 18.81 27.13 18.16
C ASN A 19 18.79 27.58 19.63
N LYS A 20 17.66 27.48 20.34
CA LYS A 20 17.50 28.06 21.68
C LYS A 20 17.01 27.10 22.77
N LYS A 21 16.38 25.98 22.41
CA LYS A 21 15.72 25.09 23.37
C LYS A 21 16.01 23.63 23.03
N HIS A 22 16.06 22.78 24.05
CA HIS A 22 16.14 21.34 23.87
C HIS A 22 14.72 20.76 23.78
N LEU A 23 14.61 19.56 23.20
CA LEU A 23 13.36 18.85 23.06
C LEU A 23 13.35 17.67 24.05
N GLY A 24 12.35 17.62 24.92
CA GLY A 24 12.05 16.45 25.75
C GLY A 24 10.93 15.64 25.11
N PHE A 25 10.94 14.32 25.28
CA PHE A 25 9.84 13.47 24.87
C PHE A 25 9.51 12.43 25.94
N VAL A 26 8.25 12.02 26.00
CA VAL A 26 7.76 10.93 26.85
C VAL A 26 6.82 10.05 26.03
N TRP A 27 7.01 8.74 26.16
CA TRP A 27 6.08 7.75 25.61
C TRP A 27 4.84 7.66 26.50
N GLY A 28 3.68 7.97 25.93
CA GLY A 28 2.39 7.69 26.52
C GLY A 28 1.89 6.28 26.15
N PRO A 29 0.71 5.88 26.64
CA PRO A 29 0.10 4.57 26.32
C PRO A 29 -0.28 4.37 24.84
N GLY A 30 -0.27 5.43 24.03
CA GLY A 30 -0.63 5.41 22.61
C GLY A 30 0.03 6.53 21.80
N ASP A 31 0.38 7.65 22.44
CA ASP A 31 0.94 8.82 21.77
C ASP A 31 2.31 9.20 22.33
N ILE A 32 3.09 9.95 21.55
CA ILE A 32 4.36 10.52 22.01
C ILE A 32 4.10 11.96 22.40
N LEU A 33 4.36 12.31 23.65
CA LEU A 33 4.31 13.69 24.11
C LEU A 33 5.67 14.32 23.95
N VAL A 34 5.72 15.48 23.29
CA VAL A 34 6.92 16.24 23.04
C VAL A 34 6.78 17.61 23.67
N TYR A 35 7.78 18.07 24.40
CA TYR A 35 7.76 19.37 25.07
C TYR A 35 9.11 20.05 24.95
N GLU A 36 9.08 21.38 24.91
CA GLU A 36 10.30 22.16 24.98
C GLU A 36 10.90 22.06 26.38
N THR A 37 12.21 21.89 26.51
CA THR A 37 12.91 21.89 27.79
C THR A 37 14.15 22.78 27.74
N ILE A 38 14.37 23.52 28.83
CA ILE A 38 15.61 24.27 29.06
C ILE A 38 16.44 23.42 30.03
N TYR A 39 16.80 22.22 29.62
CA TYR A 39 17.58 21.34 30.49
C TYR A 39 19.03 21.87 30.56
N LYS A 40 19.37 22.55 31.67
CA LYS A 40 20.75 22.76 32.09
C LYS A 40 21.14 21.59 32.98
N ALA A 41 22.27 20.94 32.71
CA ALA A 41 22.77 19.80 33.49
C ALA A 41 22.95 20.08 35.01
N SER A 42 22.94 21.35 35.43
CA SER A 42 22.92 21.77 36.84
C SER A 42 21.52 22.26 37.24
N GLY A 43 20.87 21.54 38.17
CA GLY A 43 19.47 21.70 38.59
C GLY A 43 19.06 23.07 39.13
N GLY A 44 18.92 24.06 38.25
CA GLY A 44 18.24 25.32 38.49
C GLY A 44 16.81 25.27 37.95
N SER A 45 15.86 25.74 38.77
CA SER A 45 14.42 25.78 38.49
C SER A 45 14.13 26.26 37.06
N ALA A 46 13.65 25.36 36.21
CA ALA A 46 13.34 25.66 34.82
C ALA A 46 12.07 26.52 34.75
N GLY A 47 12.15 27.66 34.04
CA GLY A 47 10.98 28.45 33.67
C GLY A 47 9.98 27.60 32.91
N GLY A 48 8.70 27.79 33.21
CA GLY A 48 7.61 26.91 32.76
C GLY A 48 7.57 26.70 31.24
N CYS A 49 7.32 25.46 30.83
CA CYS A 49 7.03 25.10 29.45
C CYS A 49 5.63 25.61 29.09
N PRO A 50 5.49 26.52 28.11
CA PRO A 50 4.17 27.01 27.72
C PRO A 50 3.39 26.02 26.83
N PHE A 51 4.08 25.07 26.17
CA PHE A 51 3.45 24.17 25.19
C PHE A 51 3.95 22.72 25.34
N VAL A 52 3.00 21.78 25.32
CA VAL A 52 3.20 20.34 25.16
C VAL A 52 2.52 19.96 23.86
N HIS A 53 3.24 19.26 22.98
CA HIS A 53 2.76 18.78 21.70
C HIS A 53 2.49 17.28 21.79
N GLU A 54 1.32 16.87 21.34
CA GLU A 54 0.96 15.46 21.16
C GLU A 54 1.33 15.05 19.73
N VAL A 55 2.20 14.05 19.60
CA VAL A 55 2.61 13.48 18.32
C VAL A 55 1.94 12.13 18.16
N ARG A 56 1.02 12.05 17.19
CA ARG A 56 0.38 10.80 16.76
C ARG A 56 1.08 10.29 15.51
N LYS A 57 1.63 9.07 15.59
CA LYS A 57 2.35 8.45 14.48
C LYS A 57 1.42 7.70 13.52
N ASP A 58 0.24 7.30 13.99
CA ASP A 58 -0.60 6.30 13.34
C ASP A 58 -2.02 6.80 13.03
N GLU A 59 -2.22 8.08 12.69
CA GLU A 59 -3.57 8.61 12.36
C GLU A 59 -4.27 7.79 11.27
N ASP A 60 -3.49 7.25 10.31
CA ASP A 60 -3.98 6.35 9.27
C ASP A 60 -4.64 5.08 9.83
N ILE A 61 -4.06 4.43 10.85
CA ILE A 61 -4.59 3.19 11.45
C ILE A 61 -5.92 3.45 12.17
N TYR A 62 -6.15 4.71 12.62
CA TYR A 62 -7.41 5.12 13.23
C TYR A 62 -8.49 5.50 12.22
N SER A 63 -8.23 5.44 10.92
CA SER A 63 -9.27 5.59 9.90
C SER A 63 -10.39 4.56 10.11
N PRO A 64 -11.66 4.98 10.20
CA PRO A 64 -12.79 4.06 10.33
C PRO A 64 -12.82 2.99 9.23
N ILE A 65 -12.41 3.36 8.01
CA ILE A 65 -12.43 2.49 6.84
C ILE A 65 -11.35 1.41 6.97
N LEU A 66 -10.12 1.79 7.33
CA LEU A 66 -9.04 0.82 7.54
C LEU A 66 -9.32 -0.09 8.74
N ARG A 67 -9.93 0.43 9.81
CA ARG A 67 -10.37 -0.39 10.94
C ARG A 67 -11.39 -1.46 10.52
N LYS A 68 -12.35 -1.08 9.65
CA LYS A 68 -13.33 -2.03 9.08
C LYS A 68 -12.63 -3.10 8.24
N LEU A 69 -11.70 -2.71 7.37
CA LEU A 69 -10.85 -3.65 6.61
C LEU A 69 -10.14 -4.65 7.52
N PHE A 70 -9.50 -4.18 8.60
CA PHE A 70 -8.82 -5.06 9.56
C PHE A 70 -9.78 -6.01 10.27
N ASN A 71 -10.93 -5.52 10.71
CA ASN A 71 -11.93 -6.34 11.39
C ASN A 71 -12.50 -7.43 10.48
N GLU A 72 -12.90 -7.07 9.25
CA GLU A 72 -13.41 -8.03 8.27
C GLU A 72 -12.34 -9.07 7.89
N SER A 73 -11.10 -8.62 7.65
CA SER A 73 -9.96 -9.50 7.38
C SER A 73 -9.67 -10.44 8.54
N HIS A 74 -9.73 -9.94 9.78
CA HIS A 74 -9.57 -10.74 10.98
C HIS A 74 -10.67 -11.80 11.11
N HIS A 75 -11.93 -11.46 10.82
CA HIS A 75 -13.03 -12.42 10.82
C HIS A 75 -12.82 -13.53 9.80
N ILE A 76 -12.33 -13.21 8.60
CA ILE A 76 -11.97 -14.22 7.60
C ILE A 76 -10.85 -15.12 8.12
N PHE A 77 -9.83 -14.54 8.75
CA PHE A 77 -8.70 -15.30 9.32
C PHE A 77 -9.14 -16.27 10.41
N VAL A 78 -9.93 -15.80 11.39
CA VAL A 78 -10.45 -16.65 12.46
C VAL A 78 -11.37 -17.74 11.89
N GLY A 79 -12.17 -17.42 10.88
CA GLY A 79 -12.97 -18.41 10.15
C GLY A 79 -12.11 -19.48 9.50
N LEU A 80 -11.01 -19.09 8.85
CA LEU A 80 -10.05 -20.01 8.24
C LEU A 80 -9.38 -20.93 9.27
N GLN A 81 -9.03 -20.42 10.46
CA GLN A 81 -8.41 -21.22 11.51
C GLN A 81 -9.30 -22.38 11.95
N ARG A 82 -10.63 -22.18 11.99
CA ARG A 82 -11.59 -23.23 12.34
C ARG A 82 -11.67 -24.33 11.27
N ILE A 83 -11.55 -23.97 10.00
CA ILE A 83 -11.61 -24.91 8.86
C ILE A 83 -10.38 -25.84 8.82
N ARG A 84 -9.22 -25.36 9.29
CA ARG A 84 -7.96 -26.12 9.27
C ARG A 84 -8.08 -27.45 10.01
N ASP A 85 -8.86 -27.48 11.08
CA ASP A 85 -8.94 -28.62 12.01
C ASP A 85 -10.00 -29.66 11.57
N ASP A 86 -10.96 -29.29 10.71
CA ASP A 86 -12.16 -30.09 10.41
C ASP A 86 -12.18 -30.80 9.04
N LEU A 87 -11.23 -30.55 8.12
CA LEU A 87 -11.38 -31.00 6.71
C LEU A 87 -10.37 -32.07 6.19
N PRO A 88 -10.86 -33.09 5.43
CA PRO A 88 -10.01 -33.98 4.65
C PRO A 88 -9.21 -33.24 3.57
N SER A 89 -7.96 -33.63 3.35
CA SER A 89 -6.97 -32.92 2.48
C SER A 89 -7.44 -32.64 1.04
N LYS A 90 -8.35 -33.44 0.48
CA LYS A 90 -8.82 -33.31 -0.91
C LYS A 90 -9.72 -32.09 -1.18
N ASN A 91 -10.37 -31.51 -0.17
CA ASN A 91 -11.30 -30.38 -0.35
C ASN A 91 -10.71 -29.00 0.02
N LYS A 92 -9.43 -28.95 0.38
CA LYS A 92 -8.81 -27.73 0.92
C LYS A 92 -8.55 -26.66 -0.14
N LYS A 93 -8.11 -27.05 -1.35
CA LYS A 93 -7.79 -26.13 -2.45
C LYS A 93 -8.96 -25.20 -2.86
N PRO A 94 -10.15 -25.70 -3.24
CA PRO A 94 -11.25 -24.81 -3.65
C PRO A 94 -11.73 -23.90 -2.52
N GLN A 95 -11.64 -24.34 -1.26
CA GLN A 95 -11.96 -23.50 -0.11
C GLN A 95 -10.93 -22.39 0.10
N PHE A 96 -9.63 -22.65 -0.06
CA PHE A 96 -8.61 -21.60 0.01
C PHE A 96 -8.79 -20.56 -1.10
N VAL A 97 -9.17 -20.97 -2.31
CA VAL A 97 -9.51 -20.02 -3.39
C VAL A 97 -10.73 -19.17 -2.99
N SER A 98 -11.78 -19.78 -2.43
CA SER A 98 -12.94 -19.02 -1.95
C SER A 98 -12.58 -18.03 -0.85
N ILE A 99 -11.72 -18.41 0.10
CA ILE A 99 -11.26 -17.54 1.18
C ILE A 99 -10.38 -16.41 0.65
N SER A 100 -9.50 -16.70 -0.32
CA SER A 100 -8.69 -15.68 -1.00
C SER A 100 -9.56 -14.64 -1.70
N LYS A 101 -10.60 -15.09 -2.42
CA LYS A 101 -11.60 -14.20 -3.04
C LYS A 101 -12.33 -13.33 -2.03
N ASN A 102 -12.65 -13.87 -0.85
CA ASN A 102 -13.27 -13.09 0.22
C ASN A 102 -12.34 -11.97 0.72
N TYR A 103 -11.06 -12.25 0.96
CA TYR A 103 -10.09 -11.20 1.32
C TYR A 103 -10.01 -10.10 0.26
N ARG A 104 -9.92 -10.47 -1.02
CA ARG A 104 -9.88 -9.51 -2.13
C ARG A 104 -11.14 -8.66 -2.20
N SER A 105 -12.31 -9.26 -1.98
CA SER A 105 -13.58 -8.53 -1.95
C SER A 105 -13.59 -7.45 -0.86
N VAL A 106 -13.07 -7.76 0.33
CA VAL A 106 -12.98 -6.79 1.44
C VAL A 106 -11.99 -5.67 1.09
N ILE A 107 -10.81 -6.00 0.55
CA ILE A 107 -9.82 -5.00 0.12
C ILE A 107 -10.43 -4.08 -0.94
N ARG A 108 -11.15 -4.64 -1.93
CA ARG A 108 -11.82 -3.87 -3.00
C ARG A 108 -12.91 -2.94 -2.46
N ALA A 109 -13.77 -3.42 -1.56
CA ALA A 109 -14.78 -2.58 -0.92
C ALA A 109 -14.14 -1.43 -0.12
N CYS A 110 -13.04 -1.71 0.60
CA CYS A 110 -12.28 -0.69 1.33
C CYS A 110 -11.66 0.36 0.38
N MET A 111 -11.08 -0.08 -0.75
CA MET A 111 -10.53 0.85 -1.74
C MET A 111 -11.60 1.74 -2.36
N GLU A 112 -12.76 1.18 -2.70
CA GLU A 112 -13.89 1.95 -3.25
C GLU A 112 -14.41 2.98 -2.24
N GLU A 113 -14.54 2.60 -0.96
CA GLU A 113 -14.95 3.50 0.12
C GLU A 113 -13.92 4.64 0.32
N LEU A 114 -12.61 4.33 0.29
CA LEU A 114 -11.54 5.34 0.35
C LEU A 114 -11.57 6.29 -0.85
N GLN A 115 -11.76 5.78 -2.06
CA GLN A 115 -11.87 6.60 -3.27
C GLN A 115 -13.09 7.51 -3.22
N GLN A 116 -14.24 7.00 -2.78
CA GLN A 116 -15.46 7.79 -2.63
C GLN A 116 -15.26 8.93 -1.63
N VAL A 117 -14.64 8.65 -0.49
CA VAL A 117 -14.35 9.68 0.52
C VAL A 117 -13.34 10.70 -0.02
N ALA A 118 -12.30 10.26 -0.74
CA ALA A 118 -11.30 11.13 -1.37
C ALA A 118 -11.92 12.11 -2.38
N VAL A 119 -12.95 11.69 -3.13
CA VAL A 119 -13.67 12.56 -4.07
C VAL A 119 -14.62 13.52 -3.34
N SER A 120 -15.20 13.08 -2.21
CA SER A 120 -16.18 13.88 -1.46
C SER A 120 -15.57 14.92 -0.51
N THR A 121 -14.30 14.74 -0.11
CA THR A 121 -13.63 15.64 0.82
C THR A 121 -13.24 16.95 0.15
N GLN A 122 -13.41 18.07 0.85
CA GLN A 122 -12.98 19.39 0.37
C GLN A 122 -11.51 19.68 0.69
N ASP A 123 -10.89 18.88 1.57
CA ASP A 123 -9.49 19.02 1.95
C ASP A 123 -8.58 18.23 1.00
N ALA A 124 -7.75 18.97 0.24
CA ALA A 124 -6.82 18.40 -0.71
C ALA A 124 -5.71 17.54 -0.05
N ALA A 125 -5.33 17.83 1.20
CA ALA A 125 -4.33 17.05 1.91
C ALA A 125 -4.89 15.67 2.30
N LEU A 126 -6.12 15.64 2.84
CA LEU A 126 -6.83 14.39 3.15
C LEU A 126 -7.16 13.59 1.89
N ALA A 127 -7.57 14.24 0.81
CA ALA A 127 -7.80 13.56 -0.48
C ALA A 127 -6.52 12.85 -0.97
N THR A 128 -5.38 13.54 -0.87
CA THR A 128 -4.07 12.98 -1.23
C THR A 128 -3.70 11.78 -0.35
N GLN A 129 -3.93 11.88 0.96
CA GLN A 129 -3.70 10.80 1.91
C GLN A 129 -4.53 9.55 1.57
N TYR A 130 -5.82 9.70 1.29
CA TYR A 130 -6.66 8.58 0.85
C TYR A 130 -6.19 7.99 -0.48
N GLY A 131 -5.75 8.81 -1.43
CA GLY A 131 -5.12 8.34 -2.68
C GLY A 131 -3.86 7.50 -2.45
N ASN A 132 -3.02 7.89 -1.49
CA ASN A 132 -1.85 7.11 -1.10
C ASN A 132 -2.25 5.77 -0.47
N GLN A 133 -3.26 5.76 0.41
CA GLN A 133 -3.78 4.52 1.01
C GLN A 133 -4.36 3.57 -0.05
N VAL A 134 -5.12 4.08 -1.02
CA VAL A 134 -5.61 3.30 -2.15
C VAL A 134 -4.46 2.69 -2.96
N SER A 135 -3.40 3.47 -3.23
CA SER A 135 -2.21 2.97 -3.93
C SER A 135 -1.53 1.82 -3.19
N ILE A 136 -1.44 1.90 -1.86
CA ILE A 136 -0.91 0.82 -1.02
C ILE A 136 -1.80 -0.42 -1.09
N LEU A 137 -3.12 -0.25 -0.94
CA LEU A 137 -4.06 -1.39 -1.00
C LEU A 137 -4.08 -2.06 -2.36
N LEU A 138 -3.93 -1.29 -3.45
CA LEU A 138 -3.72 -1.84 -4.79
C LEU A 138 -2.46 -2.71 -4.81
N ALA A 139 -1.31 -2.20 -4.33
CA ALA A 139 -0.07 -2.99 -4.26
C ALA A 139 -0.23 -4.27 -3.44
N VAL A 140 -0.93 -4.23 -2.31
CA VAL A 140 -1.24 -5.42 -1.50
C VAL A 140 -2.09 -6.41 -2.29
N GLU A 141 -3.14 -5.95 -2.96
CA GLU A 141 -4.01 -6.82 -3.76
C GLU A 141 -3.25 -7.46 -4.94
N LEU A 142 -2.35 -6.72 -5.58
CA LEU A 142 -1.47 -7.22 -6.64
C LEU A 142 -0.64 -8.41 -6.14
N ILE A 143 0.12 -8.17 -5.05
CA ILE A 143 0.96 -9.19 -4.44
C ILE A 143 0.12 -10.39 -4.01
N TRP A 144 -1.05 -10.15 -3.43
CA TRP A 144 -1.95 -11.21 -3.01
C TRP A 144 -2.44 -12.06 -4.19
N ASN A 145 -2.87 -11.43 -5.29
CA ASN A 145 -3.31 -12.12 -6.50
C ASN A 145 -2.18 -12.96 -7.11
N LEU A 146 -0.95 -12.44 -7.10
CA LEU A 146 0.22 -13.20 -7.53
C LEU A 146 0.45 -14.44 -6.64
N CYS A 147 0.36 -14.27 -5.32
CA CYS A 147 0.48 -15.39 -4.37
C CYS A 147 -0.64 -16.42 -4.57
N GLU A 148 -1.88 -15.99 -4.86
CA GLU A 148 -3.01 -16.90 -5.14
C GLU A 148 -2.71 -17.77 -6.37
N VAL A 149 -2.23 -17.17 -7.47
CA VAL A 149 -1.86 -17.89 -8.70
C VAL A 149 -0.71 -18.87 -8.47
N LEU A 150 0.34 -18.43 -7.75
CA LEU A 150 1.55 -19.24 -7.54
C LEU A 150 1.35 -20.39 -6.54
N PHE A 151 0.64 -20.15 -5.44
CA PHE A 151 0.62 -21.06 -4.29
C PHE A 151 -0.72 -21.78 -4.09
N ILE A 152 -1.84 -21.21 -4.52
CA ILE A 152 -3.18 -21.78 -4.28
C ILE A 152 -3.68 -22.48 -5.54
N ASP A 153 -3.66 -21.78 -6.69
CA ASP A 153 -4.20 -22.28 -7.95
C ASP A 153 -3.16 -23.02 -8.82
N ALA A 154 -1.88 -23.01 -8.41
CA ALA A 154 -0.70 -23.63 -9.03
C ALA A 154 -1.02 -24.50 -10.26
N ALA A 155 -1.24 -23.83 -11.39
CA ALA A 155 -1.55 -24.47 -12.65
C ALA A 155 -0.29 -25.23 -13.14
N PRO A 156 -0.44 -26.29 -13.96
CA PRO A 156 0.71 -26.96 -14.57
C PRO A 156 1.66 -25.93 -15.20
N ALA A 157 2.97 -26.12 -15.07
CA ALA A 157 3.99 -25.10 -15.36
C ALA A 157 3.84 -24.36 -16.71
N GLY A 158 3.22 -24.98 -17.72
CA GLY A 158 2.92 -24.35 -19.01
C GLY A 158 1.84 -23.25 -18.96
N SER A 159 0.76 -23.40 -18.17
CA SER A 159 -0.30 -22.38 -18.06
C SER A 159 -0.01 -21.31 -17.02
N LEU A 160 0.89 -21.59 -16.08
CA LEU A 160 1.31 -20.61 -15.06
C LEU A 160 2.01 -19.39 -15.69
N VAL A 161 2.86 -19.61 -16.70
CA VAL A 161 3.56 -18.53 -17.41
C VAL A 161 2.55 -17.60 -18.13
N LEU A 162 1.51 -18.17 -18.73
CA LEU A 162 0.45 -17.38 -19.39
C LEU A 162 -0.35 -16.57 -18.37
N HIS A 163 -0.73 -17.17 -17.24
CA HIS A 163 -1.41 -16.44 -16.16
C HIS A 163 -0.55 -15.30 -15.57
N LEU A 164 0.76 -15.51 -15.44
CA LEU A 164 1.68 -14.47 -14.97
C LEU A 164 1.85 -13.34 -16.00
N LEU A 165 1.88 -13.65 -17.29
CA LEU A 165 1.96 -12.64 -18.34
C LEU A 165 0.68 -11.79 -18.41
N ASP A 166 -0.48 -12.43 -18.36
CA ASP A 166 -1.76 -11.72 -18.31
C ASP A 166 -1.89 -10.89 -17.03
N TRP A 167 -1.40 -11.41 -15.89
CA TRP A 167 -1.29 -10.65 -14.66
C TRP A 167 -0.41 -9.40 -14.83
N VAL A 168 0.78 -9.51 -15.43
CA VAL A 168 1.66 -8.35 -15.64
C VAL A 168 1.02 -7.32 -16.57
N ARG A 169 0.33 -7.76 -17.63
CA ARG A 169 -0.39 -6.87 -18.57
C ARG A 169 -1.47 -6.06 -17.86
N LEU A 170 -2.34 -6.72 -17.10
CA LEU A 170 -3.47 -6.09 -16.41
C LEU A 170 -3.04 -5.02 -15.38
N HIS A 171 -1.84 -5.13 -14.85
CA HIS A 171 -1.34 -4.24 -13.80
C HIS A 171 -0.32 -3.19 -14.28
N LYS A 172 0.04 -3.22 -15.57
CA LYS A 172 0.84 -2.19 -16.24
C LYS A 172 0.06 -1.47 -17.34
N ALA A 173 -1.15 -1.00 -17.02
CA ALA A 173 -2.03 -0.27 -17.96
C ALA A 173 -1.39 1.01 -18.55
N ASP A 174 -0.38 1.57 -17.88
CA ASP A 174 0.37 2.75 -18.33
C ASP A 174 1.19 2.50 -19.61
N VAL A 175 1.47 1.23 -19.93
CA VAL A 175 2.19 0.86 -21.17
C VAL A 175 1.31 1.05 -22.41
N ASP A 176 0.00 0.75 -22.30
CA ASP A 176 -0.95 0.90 -23.40
C ASP A 176 -1.24 2.38 -23.71
N GLU A 177 -1.31 3.23 -22.69
CA GLU A 177 -1.49 4.67 -22.87
C GLU A 177 -0.23 5.31 -23.50
N LYS A 178 0.96 4.94 -23.02
CA LYS A 178 2.23 5.35 -23.65
C LYS A 178 2.36 4.83 -25.08
N ALA A 179 1.90 3.62 -25.37
CA ALA A 179 1.87 3.09 -26.73
C ALA A 179 0.93 3.92 -27.62
N ARG A 180 -0.23 4.32 -27.11
CA ARG A 180 -1.19 5.19 -27.81
C ARG A 180 -0.58 6.57 -28.12
N GLU A 181 0.15 7.15 -27.17
CA GLU A 181 0.86 8.43 -27.35
C GLU A 181 1.97 8.34 -28.40
N VAL A 182 2.79 7.28 -28.37
CA VAL A 182 3.84 7.04 -29.38
C VAL A 182 3.24 6.87 -30.78
N LEU A 183 2.14 6.12 -30.90
CA LEU A 183 1.47 5.86 -32.18
C LEU A 183 0.71 7.08 -32.72
N ALA A 184 0.35 8.03 -31.86
CA ALA A 184 -0.29 9.29 -32.26
C ALA A 184 0.70 10.37 -32.73
N SER A 185 2.02 10.14 -32.56
CA SER A 185 3.07 11.04 -33.04
C SER A 185 3.22 10.99 -34.56
N GLU A 186 3.63 12.10 -35.18
CA GLU A 186 3.87 12.18 -36.63
C GLU A 186 5.02 11.27 -37.09
N SER A 187 6.02 11.02 -36.22
CA SER A 187 7.11 10.08 -36.44
C SER A 187 7.27 9.10 -35.26
N PRO A 188 6.44 8.05 -35.18
CA PRO A 188 6.45 7.10 -34.06
C PRO A 188 7.82 6.45 -33.80
N ALA A 189 8.61 6.23 -34.85
CA ALA A 189 9.94 5.60 -34.77
C ALA A 189 11.03 6.51 -34.17
N GLU A 190 10.80 7.82 -34.12
CA GLU A 190 11.73 8.81 -33.56
C GLU A 190 11.29 9.27 -32.16
N HIS A 191 10.10 8.84 -31.71
CA HIS A 191 9.59 9.21 -30.41
C HIS A 191 10.48 8.65 -29.29
N GLN A 192 10.80 9.49 -28.30
CA GLN A 192 11.76 9.15 -27.24
C GLN A 192 11.35 7.90 -26.44
N ALA A 193 10.04 7.69 -26.28
CA ALA A 193 9.45 6.52 -25.61
C ALA A 193 9.28 5.27 -26.51
N TYR A 194 9.60 5.33 -27.81
CA TYR A 194 9.37 4.23 -28.75
C TYR A 194 10.05 2.93 -28.33
N TRP A 195 11.35 2.99 -28.01
CA TRP A 195 12.13 1.81 -27.62
C TRP A 195 11.73 1.26 -26.25
N ASP A 196 11.22 2.12 -25.36
CA ASP A 196 10.72 1.70 -24.07
C ASP A 196 9.41 0.95 -24.23
N VAL A 197 8.46 1.51 -25.00
CA VAL A 197 7.20 0.86 -25.39
C VAL A 197 7.48 -0.48 -26.07
N VAL A 198 8.38 -0.54 -27.05
CA VAL A 198 8.75 -1.77 -27.76
C VAL A 198 9.34 -2.80 -26.80
N ARG A 199 10.29 -2.43 -25.92
CA ARG A 199 10.95 -3.36 -24.98
C ARG A 199 9.98 -3.90 -23.94
N THR A 200 9.00 -3.10 -23.50
CA THR A 200 7.96 -3.56 -22.59
C THR A 200 6.86 -4.35 -23.30
N HIS A 201 6.52 -4.04 -24.56
CA HIS A 201 5.49 -4.77 -25.30
C HIS A 201 5.99 -6.06 -25.95
N THR A 202 7.21 -6.14 -26.50
CA THR A 202 7.66 -7.32 -27.28
C THR A 202 7.66 -8.65 -26.52
N PRO A 203 8.10 -8.73 -25.25
CA PRO A 203 7.97 -9.96 -24.47
C PRO A 203 6.50 -10.32 -24.21
N LEU A 204 5.64 -9.31 -24.13
CA LEU A 204 4.22 -9.48 -23.88
C LEU A 204 3.52 -9.92 -25.16
N SER A 205 3.71 -9.27 -26.31
CA SER A 205 2.96 -9.53 -27.54
C SER A 205 3.39 -10.81 -28.29
N CYS A 206 4.65 -11.24 -28.18
CA CYS A 206 5.14 -12.47 -28.84
C CYS A 206 4.54 -13.78 -28.30
N LEU A 207 3.89 -13.77 -27.13
CA LEU A 207 3.21 -14.95 -26.55
C LEU A 207 1.70 -14.99 -26.81
N SER A 208 1.16 -14.00 -27.53
CA SER A 208 -0.25 -13.92 -27.94
C SER A 208 -0.55 -14.63 -29.27
N LEU A 209 0.44 -15.29 -29.88
CA LEU A 209 0.20 -16.14 -31.04
C LEU A 209 -0.45 -17.45 -30.56
N PRO A 210 -1.64 -17.81 -31.06
CA PRO A 210 -2.34 -19.00 -30.63
C PRO A 210 -1.56 -20.24 -31.09
N PHE A 211 -1.21 -21.09 -30.14
CA PHE A 211 -1.06 -22.53 -30.37
C PHE A 211 -2.23 -23.25 -29.71
#